data_AF-A0A0N4ZRU0-F1
#
_entry.id   AF-A0A0N4ZRU0-F1
#
_cell.length_a   1.000
_cell.length_b   1.000
_cell.length_c   1.000
_cell.angle_alpha   90.00
_cell.angle_beta   90.00
_cell.angle_gamma   90.00
#
_symmetry.space_group_name_H-M   'P 1'
#
loop_
_entity.id
_entity.type
_entity.pdbx_description
1 polymer ?
#
loop_
_entity_poly.entity_id
_entity_poly.type
_entity_poly.pdbx_seq_one_letter_code
_entity_poly.pdbx_strand_id
1 'polypeptide(L)'
;MKYEWMAYYFELEKEGPTKGLSSSFRIDFYKAFSLQMKNLNEEIILCFLGYPIIKREFSHIRKYGMGLFSRTYRFLSYINSRVLPDVIKIIGHCLIEDNFNKERRNNSFSQLLNFCKHISKFGEMEHDVLIKCLLDVLMYDLHFQQNEISENYKNIEIKDNFRIPNYMTRYNACIAFSSFLVWKNEDDLLKNMPTHVLERLKDVIQNESALDIIPLYEAFIHLICKFGLLEDNFMYILDAVVACPYVLPRISKRFKQENELRHASIIEKCMEPSSDVHPSHESWVFYLRHKASNINESTDKDEILQNINIIFNLLDFGKWRKNKEVWSFFNLYLFNIIKEEDIPYLRNKFKLIIGERNKWWPKFHSVKISKRASKIRGKVFDFMNVIENM
;
A
#
# COMPACT_ATOMS: atom_id res chain seq x y z
N MET A 1 -24.40 -16.32 12.13
CA MET A 1 -23.25 -15.74 11.40
C MET A 1 -23.60 -14.61 10.41
N LYS A 2 -24.79 -13.98 10.47
CA LYS A 2 -25.20 -12.98 9.47
C LYS A 2 -24.88 -11.51 9.82
N TYR A 3 -24.39 -11.21 11.04
CA TYR A 3 -24.36 -9.82 11.56
C TYR A 3 -23.15 -9.40 12.43
N GLU A 4 -22.10 -10.22 12.59
CA GLU A 4 -20.97 -9.87 13.47
C GLU A 4 -20.07 -8.75 12.93
N TRP A 5 -20.02 -8.57 11.61
CA TRP A 5 -19.17 -7.58 10.94
C TRP A 5 -19.75 -6.17 11.01
N MET A 6 -21.09 -6.05 11.05
CA MET A 6 -21.76 -4.78 11.35
C MET A 6 -21.66 -4.42 12.84
N ALA A 7 -21.78 -5.41 13.75
CA ALA A 7 -21.53 -5.17 15.17
C ALA A 7 -20.11 -4.65 15.39
N TYR A 8 -19.11 -5.19 14.67
CA TYR A 8 -17.72 -4.72 14.73
C TYR A 8 -17.51 -3.32 14.12
N TYR A 9 -18.16 -3.00 12.98
CA TYR A 9 -18.11 -1.65 12.39
C TYR A 9 -18.77 -0.59 13.30
N PHE A 10 -19.88 -0.94 13.96
CA PHE A 10 -20.54 -0.07 14.95
C PHE A 10 -19.86 -0.08 16.33
N GLU A 11 -19.14 -1.13 16.71
CA GLU A 11 -18.27 -1.15 17.91
C GLU A 11 -17.01 -0.31 17.70
N LEU A 12 -16.41 -0.31 16.50
CA LEU A 12 -15.34 0.62 16.11
C LEU A 12 -15.78 2.09 16.14
N GLU A 13 -17.07 2.37 15.88
CA GLU A 13 -17.66 3.71 16.03
C GLU A 13 -17.89 4.09 17.52
N LYS A 14 -18.07 3.10 18.40
CA LYS A 14 -18.32 3.28 19.84
C LYS A 14 -17.05 3.28 20.71
N GLU A 15 -16.02 2.53 20.36
CA GLU A 15 -14.80 2.38 21.17
C GLU A 15 -13.76 3.50 20.96
N GLY A 16 -13.99 4.38 19.97
CA GLY A 16 -12.98 5.36 19.60
C GLY A 16 -11.67 4.70 19.11
N PRO A 17 -10.60 5.47 18.86
CA PRO A 17 -9.38 4.95 18.27
C PRO A 17 -8.63 4.08 19.28
N THR A 18 -8.91 2.78 19.31
CA THR A 18 -8.11 1.80 20.04
C THR A 18 -6.77 1.57 19.33
N LYS A 19 -5.76 1.32 20.17
CA LYS A 19 -4.32 1.43 19.90
C LYS A 19 -3.85 0.48 18.80
N GLY A 20 -3.13 0.99 17.81
CA GLY A 20 -2.36 0.15 16.88
C GLY A 20 -1.91 0.81 15.57
N LEU A 21 -2.57 1.87 15.10
CA LEU A 21 -2.30 2.46 13.78
C LEU A 21 -1.88 3.94 13.84
N SER A 22 -1.07 4.38 12.87
CA SER A 22 -0.55 5.75 12.82
C SER A 22 -1.68 6.77 12.64
N SER A 23 -2.05 7.39 13.76
CA SER A 23 -3.18 8.29 13.97
C SER A 23 -3.41 9.42 12.94
N SER A 24 -2.42 9.85 12.14
CA SER A 24 -2.61 11.01 11.24
C SER A 24 -3.27 10.66 9.91
N PHE A 25 -2.92 9.53 9.28
CA PHE A 25 -3.59 9.10 8.04
C PHE A 25 -5.04 8.71 8.35
N ARG A 26 -5.26 8.00 9.47
CA ARG A 26 -6.61 7.71 9.98
C ARG A 26 -7.42 8.99 10.18
N ILE A 27 -6.92 10.02 10.86
CA ILE A 27 -7.77 11.18 11.20
C ILE A 27 -8.08 12.06 9.99
N ASP A 28 -7.15 12.27 9.08
CA ASP A 28 -7.37 13.13 7.91
C ASP A 28 -8.15 12.39 6.80
N PHE A 29 -7.90 11.08 6.62
CA PHE A 29 -8.73 10.20 5.77
C PHE A 29 -10.13 10.06 6.36
N TYR A 30 -10.28 9.72 7.64
CA TYR A 30 -11.59 9.58 8.30
C TYR A 30 -12.36 10.90 8.34
N LYS A 31 -11.72 12.08 8.43
CA LYS A 31 -12.43 13.36 8.33
C LYS A 31 -12.85 13.75 6.91
N ALA A 32 -12.01 13.49 5.90
CA ALA A 32 -12.39 13.73 4.50
C ALA A 32 -13.45 12.71 4.03
N PHE A 33 -13.31 11.45 4.47
CA PHE A 33 -14.16 10.31 4.14
C PHE A 33 -15.48 10.31 4.94
N SER A 34 -15.48 10.66 6.25
CA SER A 34 -16.71 10.67 7.06
C SER A 34 -17.65 11.84 6.76
N LEU A 35 -17.18 12.91 6.11
CA LEU A 35 -18.00 14.08 5.78
C LEU A 35 -18.63 13.98 4.38
N GLN A 36 -17.96 13.34 3.41
CA GLN A 36 -18.49 13.18 2.05
C GLN A 36 -19.13 11.81 1.77
N MET A 37 -18.74 10.72 2.47
CA MET A 37 -19.11 9.34 2.10
C MET A 37 -19.95 8.58 3.13
N LYS A 38 -20.35 9.19 4.26
CA LYS A 38 -21.09 8.49 5.33
C LYS A 38 -22.42 7.90 4.85
N ASN A 39 -23.12 8.61 3.95
CA ASN A 39 -24.38 8.14 3.37
C ASN A 39 -24.17 7.08 2.27
N LEU A 40 -23.13 7.24 1.43
CA LEU A 40 -22.91 6.39 0.26
C LEU A 40 -22.41 4.97 0.64
N ASN A 41 -21.55 4.87 1.67
CA ASN A 41 -21.00 3.59 2.13
C ASN A 41 -22.04 2.74 2.86
N GLU A 42 -22.91 3.37 3.65
CA GLU A 42 -24.02 2.70 4.32
C GLU A 42 -24.97 2.09 3.28
N GLU A 43 -25.24 2.80 2.19
CA GLU A 43 -26.07 2.35 1.07
C GLU A 43 -25.43 1.21 0.25
N ILE A 44 -24.10 1.24 0.04
CA ILE A 44 -23.35 0.15 -0.62
C ILE A 44 -23.33 -1.11 0.26
N ILE A 45 -23.15 -0.95 1.57
CA ILE A 45 -23.21 -2.04 2.55
C ILE A 45 -24.63 -2.62 2.60
N LEU A 46 -25.67 -1.77 2.61
CA LEU A 46 -27.06 -2.21 2.55
C LEU A 46 -27.39 -2.91 1.22
N CYS A 47 -26.78 -2.48 0.10
CA CYS A 47 -26.90 -3.13 -1.20
C CYS A 47 -26.19 -4.50 -1.21
N PHE A 48 -25.00 -4.60 -0.61
CA PHE A 48 -24.26 -5.86 -0.38
C PHE A 48 -25.06 -6.84 0.52
N LEU A 49 -25.89 -6.31 1.42
CA LEU A 49 -26.75 -7.07 2.33
C LEU A 49 -28.17 -7.34 1.82
N GLY A 50 -28.58 -6.73 0.70
CA GLY A 50 -29.93 -6.87 0.14
C GLY A 50 -31.05 -6.05 0.83
N TYR A 51 -30.73 -5.04 1.65
CA TYR A 51 -31.71 -4.20 2.36
C TYR A 51 -32.27 -3.04 1.50
N PRO A 52 -33.43 -2.45 1.86
CA PRO A 52 -34.02 -1.32 1.13
C PRO A 52 -33.28 0.00 1.38
N ILE A 53 -32.98 0.75 0.31
CA ILE A 53 -32.48 2.13 0.34
C ILE A 53 -33.71 3.07 0.35
N ILE A 54 -33.98 3.76 1.47
CA ILE A 54 -35.24 4.50 1.71
C ILE A 54 -35.01 6.02 1.92
N LYS A 55 -34.06 6.65 1.21
CA LYS A 55 -33.85 8.11 1.30
C LYS A 55 -34.48 8.86 0.11
N ARG A 56 -35.28 9.90 0.41
CA ARG A 56 -36.05 10.72 -0.55
C ARG A 56 -35.17 11.44 -1.60
N GLU A 57 -33.94 11.77 -1.25
CA GLU A 57 -32.94 12.40 -2.14
C GLU A 57 -32.55 11.52 -3.35
N PHE A 58 -32.79 10.21 -3.29
CA PHE A 58 -32.62 9.26 -4.41
C PHE A 58 -33.93 8.94 -5.15
N SER A 59 -35.05 9.59 -4.78
CA SER A 59 -36.36 9.41 -5.38
C SER A 59 -36.63 10.32 -6.58
N HIS A 60 -35.59 10.96 -7.15
CA HIS A 60 -35.69 11.70 -8.41
C HIS A 60 -35.85 10.76 -9.60
N ILE A 61 -36.99 10.07 -9.59
CA ILE A 61 -37.59 9.34 -10.68
C ILE A 61 -38.04 10.40 -11.68
N ARG A 62 -37.16 10.77 -12.63
CA ARG A 62 -37.65 11.29 -13.90
C ARG A 62 -38.37 10.14 -14.61
N LYS A 63 -39.70 10.25 -14.64
CA LYS A 63 -40.69 9.59 -15.49
C LYS A 63 -40.12 8.73 -16.64
N TYR A 64 -39.62 7.54 -16.34
CA TYR A 64 -39.45 6.48 -17.33
C TYR A 64 -40.03 5.19 -16.73
N GLY A 65 -40.86 4.52 -17.53
CA GLY A 65 -41.77 3.46 -17.11
C GLY A 65 -41.11 2.39 -16.23
N MET A 66 -41.70 2.15 -15.07
CA MET A 66 -41.24 1.13 -14.12
C MET A 66 -41.43 -0.27 -14.72
N GLY A 67 -40.37 -0.83 -15.28
CA GLY A 67 -40.10 -2.26 -15.20
C GLY A 67 -39.49 -2.61 -13.83
N LEU A 68 -39.75 -3.83 -13.35
CA LEU A 68 -39.19 -4.43 -12.13
C LEU A 68 -37.65 -4.60 -12.22
N PHE A 69 -36.90 -3.50 -12.16
CA PHE A 69 -35.45 -3.58 -12.03
C PHE A 69 -35.03 -3.84 -10.58
N SER A 70 -34.09 -4.77 -10.37
CA SER A 70 -33.54 -5.07 -9.05
C SER A 70 -32.83 -3.84 -8.45
N ARG A 71 -32.74 -3.75 -7.11
CA ARG A 71 -32.07 -2.64 -6.44
C ARG A 71 -30.59 -2.54 -6.81
N THR A 72 -29.93 -3.69 -6.95
CA THR A 72 -28.55 -3.81 -7.44
C THR A 72 -28.41 -3.21 -8.84
N TYR A 73 -29.36 -3.50 -9.75
CA TYR A 73 -29.39 -2.87 -11.07
C TYR A 73 -29.50 -1.35 -10.97
N ARG A 74 -30.37 -0.82 -10.10
CA ARG A 74 -30.51 0.63 -9.93
C ARG A 74 -29.23 1.30 -9.40
N PHE A 75 -28.57 0.67 -8.44
CA PHE A 75 -27.31 1.18 -7.89
C PHE A 75 -26.19 1.17 -8.95
N LEU A 76 -26.07 0.06 -9.69
CA LEU A 76 -25.07 -0.12 -10.74
C LEU A 76 -25.30 0.80 -11.94
N SER A 77 -26.54 0.98 -12.38
CA SER A 77 -26.89 1.79 -13.56
C SER A 77 -26.98 3.29 -13.29
N TYR A 78 -27.38 3.74 -12.10
CA TYR A 78 -27.83 5.12 -11.90
C TYR A 78 -27.19 5.91 -10.75
N ILE A 79 -26.54 5.25 -9.77
CA ILE A 79 -26.16 5.94 -8.52
C ILE A 79 -24.66 6.24 -8.46
N ASN A 80 -23.75 5.25 -8.47
CA ASN A 80 -22.30 5.47 -8.63
C ASN A 80 -21.50 4.15 -8.65
N SER A 81 -21.55 3.36 -9.72
CA SER A 81 -20.81 2.08 -9.77
C SER A 81 -19.30 2.25 -9.57
N ARG A 82 -18.73 3.45 -9.85
CA ARG A 82 -17.30 3.78 -9.67
C ARG A 82 -16.76 3.57 -8.27
N VAL A 83 -17.61 3.63 -7.24
CA VAL A 83 -17.17 3.53 -5.84
C VAL A 83 -16.98 2.07 -5.42
N LEU A 84 -17.53 1.10 -6.16
CA LEU A 84 -17.45 -0.33 -5.81
C LEU A 84 -16.03 -0.87 -5.67
N PRO A 85 -15.07 -0.59 -6.58
CA PRO A 85 -13.70 -1.06 -6.42
C PRO A 85 -13.07 -0.54 -5.13
N ASP A 86 -13.22 0.75 -4.83
CA ASP A 86 -12.67 1.36 -3.62
C ASP A 86 -13.23 0.70 -2.35
N VAL A 87 -14.54 0.42 -2.33
CA VAL A 87 -15.18 -0.26 -1.19
C VAL A 87 -14.67 -1.69 -1.05
N ILE A 88 -14.59 -2.46 -2.14
CA ILE A 88 -14.05 -3.83 -2.10
C ILE A 88 -12.60 -3.83 -1.62
N LYS A 89 -11.79 -2.89 -2.10
CA LYS A 89 -10.39 -2.72 -1.68
C LYS A 89 -10.28 -2.40 -0.18
N ILE A 90 -11.15 -1.53 0.35
CA ILE A 90 -11.21 -1.21 1.78
C ILE A 90 -11.59 -2.45 2.58
N ILE A 91 -12.65 -3.16 2.19
CA ILE A 91 -13.08 -4.39 2.87
C ILE A 91 -11.94 -5.41 2.86
N GLY A 92 -11.29 -5.61 1.71
CA GLY A 92 -10.15 -6.51 1.57
C GLY A 92 -9.00 -6.14 2.50
N HIS A 93 -8.65 -4.87 2.59
CA HIS A 93 -7.60 -4.39 3.49
C HIS A 93 -7.96 -4.64 4.97
N CYS A 94 -9.19 -4.36 5.39
CA CYS A 94 -9.66 -4.67 6.75
C CYS A 94 -9.57 -6.17 7.05
N LEU A 95 -10.02 -7.02 6.12
CA LEU A 95 -9.96 -8.47 6.28
C LEU A 95 -8.52 -9.00 6.42
N ILE A 96 -7.55 -8.38 5.75
CA ILE A 96 -6.14 -8.77 5.84
C ILE A 96 -5.53 -8.34 7.18
N GLU A 97 -5.82 -7.11 7.64
CA GLU A 97 -5.22 -6.50 8.84
C GLU A 97 -5.83 -6.99 10.17
N ASP A 98 -7.10 -7.35 10.21
CA ASP A 98 -7.87 -7.57 11.46
C ASP A 98 -7.54 -8.90 12.20
N ASN A 99 -6.35 -9.48 12.01
CA ASN A 99 -5.93 -10.74 12.65
C ASN A 99 -6.95 -11.89 12.55
N PHE A 100 -7.88 -11.83 11.59
CA PHE A 100 -8.83 -12.91 11.37
C PHE A 100 -8.09 -14.20 11.05
N ASN A 101 -8.59 -15.31 11.59
CA ASN A 101 -8.05 -16.62 11.25
C ASN A 101 -8.22 -16.89 9.74
N LYS A 102 -7.38 -17.78 9.20
CA LYS A 102 -7.31 -18.06 7.75
C LYS A 102 -8.67 -18.44 7.18
N GLU A 103 -9.42 -19.29 7.87
CA GLU A 103 -10.73 -19.77 7.43
C GLU A 103 -11.75 -18.62 7.28
N ARG A 104 -11.84 -17.73 8.27
CA ARG A 104 -12.76 -16.60 8.24
C ARG A 104 -12.41 -15.59 7.15
N ARG A 105 -11.13 -15.30 6.95
CA ARG A 105 -10.71 -14.45 5.81
C ARG A 105 -11.08 -15.10 4.49
N ASN A 106 -10.78 -16.39 4.34
CA ASN A 106 -11.04 -17.11 3.12
C ASN A 106 -12.52 -17.09 2.73
N ASN A 107 -13.40 -17.41 3.69
CA ASN A 107 -14.85 -17.33 3.50
C ASN A 107 -15.33 -15.93 3.10
N SER A 108 -14.70 -14.88 3.64
CA SER A 108 -15.07 -13.50 3.34
C SER A 108 -14.68 -13.11 1.90
N PHE A 109 -13.50 -13.51 1.43
CA PHE A 109 -13.09 -13.27 0.05
C PHE A 109 -13.90 -14.10 -0.96
N SER A 110 -14.30 -15.34 -0.63
CA SER A 110 -15.23 -16.10 -1.46
C SER A 110 -16.59 -15.40 -1.60
N GLN A 111 -17.08 -14.73 -0.55
CA GLN A 111 -18.30 -13.92 -0.61
C GLN A 111 -18.13 -12.68 -1.49
N LEU A 112 -16.99 -11.98 -1.41
CA LEU A 112 -16.67 -10.86 -2.29
C LEU A 112 -16.61 -11.30 -3.76
N LEU A 113 -16.03 -12.47 -4.03
CA LEU A 113 -16.01 -13.03 -5.38
C LEU A 113 -17.43 -13.35 -5.89
N ASN A 114 -18.26 -13.98 -5.05
CA ASN A 114 -19.65 -14.27 -5.40
C ASN A 114 -20.45 -12.99 -5.66
N PHE A 115 -20.18 -11.93 -4.91
CA PHE A 115 -20.74 -10.61 -5.19
C PHE A 115 -20.28 -10.08 -6.56
N CYS A 116 -18.98 -10.17 -6.89
CA CYS A 116 -18.46 -9.78 -8.21
C CYS A 116 -19.12 -10.57 -9.36
N LYS A 117 -19.27 -11.89 -9.18
CA LYS A 117 -20.00 -12.78 -10.13
C LYS A 117 -21.48 -12.46 -10.23
N HIS A 118 -22.09 -11.96 -9.15
CA HIS A 118 -23.48 -11.53 -9.18
C HIS A 118 -23.62 -10.22 -9.93
N ILE A 119 -22.74 -9.23 -9.69
CA ILE A 119 -22.83 -7.93 -10.35
C ILE A 119 -22.52 -8.02 -11.85
N SER A 120 -21.64 -8.93 -12.29
CA SER A 120 -21.34 -9.13 -13.71
C SER A 120 -22.55 -9.54 -14.56
N LYS A 121 -23.61 -10.06 -13.92
CA LYS A 121 -24.88 -10.40 -14.58
C LYS A 121 -25.69 -9.15 -14.95
N PHE A 122 -25.47 -8.02 -14.31
CA PHE A 122 -26.12 -6.76 -14.65
C PHE A 122 -25.35 -6.08 -15.79
N GLY A 123 -26.06 -5.69 -16.86
CA GLY A 123 -25.46 -5.22 -18.12
C GLY A 123 -25.09 -3.74 -18.16
N GLU A 124 -25.41 -2.98 -17.11
CA GLU A 124 -25.24 -1.53 -17.07
C GLU A 124 -24.44 -1.16 -15.82
N MET A 125 -23.13 -0.99 -16.02
CA MET A 125 -22.22 -0.35 -15.07
C MET A 125 -21.13 0.34 -15.87
N GLU A 126 -20.28 1.10 -15.21
CA GLU A 126 -19.15 1.72 -15.89
C GLU A 126 -18.07 0.71 -16.31
N HIS A 127 -17.38 1.03 -17.42
CA HIS A 127 -16.54 0.11 -18.19
C HIS A 127 -15.40 -0.56 -17.40
N ASP A 128 -14.88 0.05 -16.34
CA ASP A 128 -13.74 -0.46 -15.56
C ASP A 128 -14.12 -1.08 -14.21
N VAL A 129 -15.36 -0.92 -13.77
CA VAL A 129 -15.77 -1.23 -12.39
C VAL A 129 -15.65 -2.72 -12.11
N LEU A 130 -16.27 -3.56 -12.95
CA LEU A 130 -16.29 -5.00 -12.72
C LEU A 130 -14.88 -5.59 -12.69
N ILE A 131 -14.03 -5.20 -13.65
CA ILE A 131 -12.70 -5.76 -13.77
C ILE A 131 -11.79 -5.33 -12.61
N LYS A 132 -11.93 -4.09 -12.12
CA LYS A 132 -11.21 -3.64 -10.92
C LYS A 132 -11.64 -4.41 -9.67
N CYS A 133 -12.95 -4.58 -9.46
CA CYS A 133 -13.49 -5.37 -8.35
C CYS A 133 -12.94 -6.82 -8.39
N LEU A 134 -12.96 -7.46 -9.56
CA LEU A 134 -12.44 -8.81 -9.74
C LEU A 134 -10.93 -8.89 -9.46
N LEU A 135 -10.16 -7.90 -9.92
CA LEU A 135 -8.72 -7.84 -9.69
C LEU A 135 -8.37 -7.71 -8.20
N ASP A 136 -9.09 -6.89 -7.44
CA ASP A 136 -8.84 -6.72 -6.00
C ASP A 136 -9.02 -8.03 -5.22
N VAL A 137 -10.07 -8.79 -5.53
CA VAL A 137 -10.33 -10.11 -4.91
C VAL A 137 -9.30 -11.14 -5.41
N LEU A 138 -9.02 -11.15 -6.71
CA LEU A 138 -8.06 -12.07 -7.33
C LEU A 138 -6.64 -11.91 -6.76
N MET A 139 -6.20 -10.67 -6.51
CA MET A 139 -4.88 -10.40 -5.92
C MET A 139 -4.76 -10.97 -4.50
N TYR A 140 -5.84 -10.98 -3.72
CA TYR A 140 -5.86 -11.66 -2.43
C TYR A 140 -5.77 -13.18 -2.59
N ASP A 141 -6.61 -13.77 -3.44
CA ASP A 141 -6.61 -15.22 -3.64
C ASP A 141 -5.26 -15.69 -4.17
N LEU A 142 -4.58 -14.89 -5.00
CA LEU A 142 -3.22 -15.17 -5.47
C LEU A 142 -2.19 -15.23 -4.34
N HIS A 143 -2.43 -14.54 -3.23
CA HIS A 143 -1.54 -14.57 -2.08
C HIS A 143 -1.89 -15.70 -1.08
N PHE A 144 -3.17 -16.07 -0.95
CA PHE A 144 -3.64 -16.93 0.14
C PHE A 144 -4.38 -18.22 -0.27
N GLN A 145 -4.92 -18.29 -1.49
CA GLN A 145 -5.77 -19.37 -2.02
C GLN A 145 -5.44 -19.72 -3.48
N GLN A 146 -4.15 -19.83 -3.79
CA GLN A 146 -3.65 -20.01 -5.15
C GLN A 146 -4.32 -21.15 -5.92
N ASN A 147 -4.64 -22.23 -5.22
CA ASN A 147 -5.19 -23.46 -5.81
C ASN A 147 -6.64 -23.29 -6.31
N GLU A 148 -7.38 -22.31 -5.79
CA GLU A 148 -8.80 -22.14 -6.10
C GLU A 148 -9.04 -21.19 -7.29
N ILE A 149 -8.00 -20.47 -7.72
CA ILE A 149 -8.15 -19.36 -8.68
C ILE A 149 -8.55 -19.83 -10.07
N SER A 150 -7.86 -20.85 -10.59
CA SER A 150 -8.10 -21.32 -11.96
C SER A 150 -9.53 -21.80 -12.17
N GLU A 151 -10.15 -22.42 -11.16
CA GLU A 151 -11.53 -22.86 -11.20
C GLU A 151 -12.51 -21.68 -11.04
N ASN A 152 -12.22 -20.79 -10.09
CA ASN A 152 -13.15 -19.76 -9.68
C ASN A 152 -13.20 -18.53 -10.60
N TYR A 153 -12.11 -18.20 -11.29
CA TYR A 153 -11.97 -16.96 -12.08
C TYR A 153 -12.02 -17.20 -13.59
N LYS A 154 -11.46 -18.31 -14.10
CA LYS A 154 -11.37 -18.56 -15.55
C LYS A 154 -12.72 -18.57 -16.27
N ASN A 155 -13.79 -18.93 -15.55
CA ASN A 155 -15.15 -19.05 -16.09
C ASN A 155 -16.01 -17.80 -15.87
N ILE A 156 -15.45 -16.71 -15.33
CA ILE A 156 -16.20 -15.47 -15.15
C ILE A 156 -16.30 -14.77 -16.51
N GLU A 157 -17.52 -14.69 -17.03
CA GLU A 157 -17.80 -13.97 -18.27
C GLU A 157 -17.67 -12.46 -18.04
N ILE A 158 -16.64 -11.86 -18.64
CA ILE A 158 -16.43 -10.41 -18.70
C ILE A 158 -16.86 -9.94 -20.09
N LYS A 159 -18.03 -9.29 -20.18
CA LYS A 159 -18.58 -8.75 -21.44
C LYS A 159 -17.62 -7.74 -22.05
N ASP A 160 -17.62 -7.62 -23.38
CA ASP A 160 -16.69 -6.76 -24.13
C ASP A 160 -16.71 -5.30 -23.67
N ASN A 161 -17.88 -4.82 -23.27
CA ASN A 161 -18.10 -3.48 -22.72
C ASN A 161 -17.24 -3.22 -21.47
N PHE A 162 -16.82 -4.26 -20.76
CA PHE A 162 -16.01 -4.18 -19.53
C PHE A 162 -14.55 -4.61 -19.75
N ARG A 163 -14.17 -4.95 -20.99
CA ARG A 163 -12.83 -5.41 -21.34
C ARG A 163 -11.92 -4.23 -21.65
N ILE A 164 -11.34 -3.66 -20.62
CA ILE A 164 -10.28 -2.66 -20.78
C ILE A 164 -8.95 -3.39 -20.93
N PRO A 165 -8.19 -3.16 -22.02
CA PRO A 165 -7.00 -3.94 -22.35
C PRO A 165 -6.02 -4.12 -21.19
N ASN A 166 -5.61 -3.04 -20.53
CA ASN A 166 -4.62 -3.10 -19.44
C ASN A 166 -5.11 -3.96 -18.26
N TYR A 167 -6.36 -3.77 -17.83
CA TYR A 167 -6.93 -4.57 -16.74
C TYR A 167 -7.11 -6.04 -17.13
N MET A 168 -7.47 -6.32 -18.38
CA MET A 168 -7.56 -7.68 -18.89
C MET A 168 -6.19 -8.35 -18.95
N THR A 169 -5.12 -7.64 -19.33
CA THR A 169 -3.75 -8.15 -19.30
C THR A 169 -3.36 -8.56 -17.88
N ARG A 170 -3.61 -7.71 -16.88
CA ARG A 170 -3.38 -8.03 -15.46
C ARG A 170 -4.18 -9.25 -15.01
N TYR A 171 -5.47 -9.28 -15.33
CA TYR A 171 -6.37 -10.37 -14.95
C TYR A 171 -5.91 -11.71 -15.52
N ASN A 172 -5.55 -11.73 -16.81
CA ASN A 172 -5.04 -12.91 -17.50
C ASN A 172 -3.67 -13.35 -16.96
N ALA A 173 -2.80 -12.40 -16.56
CA ALA A 173 -1.52 -12.72 -15.94
C ALA A 173 -1.71 -13.38 -14.56
N CYS A 174 -2.62 -12.85 -13.72
CA CYS A 174 -2.97 -13.46 -12.43
C CYS A 174 -3.52 -14.89 -12.60
N ILE A 175 -4.44 -15.10 -13.55
CA ILE A 175 -4.98 -16.44 -13.83
C ILE A 175 -3.87 -17.38 -14.32
N ALA A 176 -3.07 -16.95 -15.30
CA ALA A 176 -1.99 -17.77 -15.85
C ALA A 176 -0.96 -18.15 -14.77
N PHE A 177 -0.62 -17.22 -13.88
CA PHE A 177 0.29 -17.48 -12.78
C PHE A 177 -0.32 -18.43 -11.74
N SER A 178 -1.62 -18.32 -11.44
CA SER A 178 -2.28 -19.26 -10.53
C SER A 178 -2.23 -20.70 -11.03
N SER A 179 -2.38 -20.90 -12.34
CA SER A 179 -2.26 -22.22 -12.96
C SER A 179 -0.85 -22.78 -12.80
N PHE A 180 0.18 -21.93 -12.82
CA PHE A 180 1.55 -22.33 -12.53
C PHE A 180 1.79 -22.66 -11.04
N LEU A 181 1.17 -21.93 -10.12
CA LEU A 181 1.31 -22.18 -8.67
C LEU A 181 0.67 -23.50 -8.23
N VAL A 182 -0.45 -23.89 -8.85
CA VAL A 182 -1.02 -25.24 -8.66
C VAL A 182 0.03 -26.30 -9.02
N TRP A 183 0.78 -26.11 -10.10
CA TRP A 183 1.85 -27.02 -10.55
C TRP A 183 3.08 -27.04 -9.63
N LYS A 184 3.22 -26.07 -8.72
CA LYS A 184 4.30 -26.03 -7.73
C LYS A 184 4.07 -27.02 -6.58
N ASN A 185 2.81 -27.32 -6.25
CA ASN A 185 2.47 -28.25 -5.17
C ASN A 185 2.56 -29.73 -5.59
N GLU A 186 2.71 -29.98 -6.90
CA GLU A 186 3.01 -31.29 -7.47
C GLU A 186 4.51 -31.35 -7.78
N ASP A 187 5.33 -31.61 -6.74
CA ASP A 187 6.79 -31.46 -6.72
C ASP A 187 7.58 -32.17 -7.85
N ASP A 188 6.97 -33.04 -8.67
CA ASP A 188 7.67 -33.89 -9.63
C ASP A 188 7.60 -33.46 -11.12
N LEU A 189 6.84 -32.42 -11.50
CA LEU A 189 6.46 -32.26 -12.92
C LEU A 189 7.12 -31.13 -13.73
N LEU A 190 7.87 -30.20 -13.15
CA LEU A 190 8.43 -29.09 -13.93
C LEU A 190 9.83 -29.37 -14.45
N LYS A 191 9.92 -30.17 -15.52
CA LYS A 191 11.13 -30.30 -16.34
C LYS A 191 11.39 -29.07 -17.23
N ASN A 192 10.36 -28.29 -17.55
CA ASN A 192 10.43 -27.18 -18.52
C ASN A 192 9.83 -25.87 -17.96
N MET A 193 10.44 -24.75 -18.35
CA MET A 193 9.97 -23.41 -17.99
C MET A 193 8.64 -23.04 -18.69
N PRO A 194 7.67 -22.44 -17.98
CA PRO A 194 6.44 -21.92 -18.58
C PRO A 194 6.69 -20.57 -19.27
N THR A 195 7.36 -20.57 -20.42
CA THR A 195 7.78 -19.36 -21.16
C THR A 195 6.63 -18.36 -21.40
N HIS A 196 5.44 -18.84 -21.75
CA HIS A 196 4.27 -17.99 -21.94
C HIS A 196 3.78 -17.28 -20.66
N VAL A 197 3.97 -17.87 -19.48
CA VAL A 197 3.64 -17.23 -18.19
C VAL A 197 4.69 -16.18 -17.87
N LEU A 198 5.96 -16.50 -18.09
CA LEU A 198 7.07 -15.58 -17.86
C LEU A 198 6.93 -14.32 -18.72
N GLU A 199 6.70 -14.46 -20.03
CA GLU A 199 6.55 -13.31 -20.93
C GLU A 199 5.35 -12.44 -20.56
N ARG A 200 4.23 -13.04 -20.14
CA ARG A 200 3.07 -12.28 -19.66
C ARG A 200 3.34 -11.52 -18.36
N LEU A 201 4.05 -12.14 -17.42
CA LEU A 201 4.43 -11.47 -16.17
C LEU A 201 5.40 -10.32 -16.45
N LYS A 202 6.36 -10.55 -17.36
CA LYS A 202 7.33 -9.54 -17.79
C LYS A 202 6.63 -8.32 -18.41
N ASP A 203 5.69 -8.53 -19.33
CA ASP A 203 4.89 -7.46 -19.94
C ASP A 203 4.12 -6.64 -18.90
N VAL A 204 3.49 -7.31 -17.92
CA VAL A 204 2.78 -6.62 -16.83
C VAL A 204 3.73 -5.84 -15.92
N ILE A 205 4.88 -6.42 -15.58
CA ILE A 205 5.89 -5.81 -14.70
C ILE A 205 6.51 -4.56 -15.32
N GLN A 206 6.74 -4.56 -16.64
CA GLN A 206 7.33 -3.42 -17.35
C GLN A 206 6.37 -2.25 -17.54
N ASN A 207 5.07 -2.52 -17.65
CA ASN A 207 4.09 -1.52 -18.07
C ASN A 207 3.24 -0.96 -16.91
N GLU A 208 3.31 -1.55 -15.72
CA GLU A 208 2.39 -1.24 -14.62
C GLU A 208 3.10 -0.78 -13.34
N SER A 209 2.40 0.06 -12.56
CA SER A 209 2.88 0.51 -11.26
C SER A 209 3.12 -0.66 -10.31
N ALA A 210 4.34 -0.77 -9.78
CA ALA A 210 4.71 -1.87 -8.88
C ALA A 210 3.82 -1.99 -7.63
N LEU A 211 3.22 -0.88 -7.16
CA LEU A 211 2.28 -0.88 -6.03
C LEU A 211 1.04 -1.72 -6.30
N ASP A 212 0.55 -1.72 -7.54
CA ASP A 212 -0.73 -2.33 -7.88
C ASP A 212 -0.61 -3.83 -8.20
N ILE A 213 0.63 -4.32 -8.38
CA ILE A 213 0.91 -5.68 -8.86
C ILE A 213 1.98 -6.40 -8.04
N ILE A 214 2.15 -6.04 -6.76
CA ILE A 214 3.13 -6.66 -5.85
C ILE A 214 3.11 -8.20 -5.89
N PRO A 215 1.95 -8.89 -5.84
CA PRO A 215 1.92 -10.36 -5.92
C PRO A 215 2.52 -10.91 -7.22
N LEU A 216 2.37 -10.19 -8.34
CA LEU A 216 2.95 -10.57 -9.64
C LEU A 216 4.46 -10.34 -9.70
N TYR A 217 4.99 -9.36 -8.97
CA TYR A 217 6.44 -9.25 -8.78
C TYR A 217 7.01 -10.41 -7.96
N GLU A 218 6.35 -10.77 -6.84
CA GLU A 218 6.77 -11.91 -6.00
C GLU A 218 6.76 -13.24 -6.79
N ALA A 219 5.76 -13.37 -7.67
CA ALA A 219 5.59 -14.45 -8.62
C ALA A 219 6.72 -14.53 -9.65
N PHE A 220 7.03 -13.41 -10.28
CA PHE A 220 8.06 -13.31 -11.29
C PHE A 220 9.45 -13.61 -10.71
N ILE A 221 9.77 -13.04 -9.53
CA ILE A 221 11.02 -13.33 -8.80
C ILE A 221 11.16 -14.83 -8.57
N HIS A 222 10.10 -15.49 -8.10
CA HIS A 222 10.13 -16.93 -7.87
C HIS A 222 10.49 -17.71 -9.15
N LEU A 223 9.86 -17.36 -10.26
CA LEU A 223 10.04 -18.03 -11.54
C LEU A 223 11.47 -17.85 -12.06
N ILE A 224 11.96 -16.62 -12.11
CA ILE A 224 13.31 -16.35 -12.63
C ILE A 224 14.39 -16.97 -11.74
N CYS A 225 14.19 -17.03 -10.42
CA CYS A 225 15.09 -17.72 -9.50
C CYS A 225 15.06 -19.24 -9.74
N LYS A 226 13.88 -19.85 -9.75
CA LYS A 226 13.72 -21.31 -9.90
C LYS A 226 14.33 -21.84 -11.21
N PHE A 227 14.29 -21.06 -12.28
CA PHE A 227 14.78 -21.46 -13.60
C PHE A 227 16.13 -20.81 -13.99
N GLY A 228 16.82 -20.15 -13.05
CA GLY A 228 18.15 -19.59 -13.31
C GLY A 228 18.19 -18.43 -14.31
N LEU A 229 17.10 -17.67 -14.44
CA LEU A 229 17.00 -16.50 -15.33
C LEU A 229 17.14 -15.16 -14.60
N LEU A 230 17.67 -15.18 -13.38
CA LEU A 230 17.72 -14.00 -12.54
C LEU A 230 18.53 -12.87 -13.17
N GLU A 231 19.74 -13.16 -13.65
CA GLU A 231 20.63 -12.15 -14.23
C GLU A 231 20.00 -11.42 -15.43
N ASP A 232 19.29 -12.14 -16.30
CA ASP A 232 18.65 -11.58 -17.50
C ASP A 232 17.45 -10.67 -17.18
N ASN A 233 16.86 -10.81 -15.99
CA ASN A 233 15.60 -10.18 -15.62
C ASN A 233 15.69 -9.27 -14.39
N PHE A 234 16.85 -9.23 -13.72
CA PHE A 234 17.03 -8.48 -12.48
C PHE A 234 16.80 -6.99 -12.67
N MET A 235 17.19 -6.43 -13.82
CA MET A 235 17.00 -5.00 -14.10
C MET A 235 15.54 -4.55 -14.06
N TYR A 236 14.60 -5.39 -14.51
CA TYR A 236 13.17 -5.04 -14.44
C TYR A 236 12.68 -4.90 -13.00
N ILE A 237 13.24 -5.71 -12.09
CA ILE A 237 12.91 -5.65 -10.67
C ILE A 237 13.58 -4.44 -10.02
N LEU A 238 14.82 -4.17 -10.41
CA LEU A 238 15.58 -3.02 -9.92
C LEU A 238 14.89 -1.71 -10.30
N ASP A 239 14.52 -1.54 -11.57
CA ASP A 239 13.83 -0.36 -12.09
C ASP A 239 12.51 -0.13 -11.35
N ALA A 240 11.76 -1.21 -11.10
CA ALA A 240 10.51 -1.15 -10.34
C ALA A 240 10.70 -0.72 -8.88
N VAL A 241 11.75 -1.22 -8.23
CA VAL A 241 12.09 -0.84 -6.85
C VAL A 241 12.56 0.60 -6.78
N VAL A 242 13.36 1.07 -7.75
CA VAL A 242 13.80 2.47 -7.82
C VAL A 242 12.62 3.40 -8.07
N ALA A 243 11.75 3.05 -9.01
CA ALA A 243 10.54 3.83 -9.31
C ALA A 243 9.53 3.82 -8.16
N CYS A 244 9.46 2.72 -7.41
CA CYS A 244 8.54 2.57 -6.28
C CYS A 244 9.21 1.88 -5.07
N PRO A 245 9.97 2.62 -4.24
CA PRO A 245 10.69 2.00 -3.15
C PRO A 245 9.82 1.43 -2.01
N TYR A 246 8.50 1.69 -2.00
CA TYR A 246 7.57 1.00 -1.09
C TYR A 246 7.55 -0.52 -1.27
N VAL A 247 7.82 -1.02 -2.47
CA VAL A 247 7.79 -2.47 -2.71
C VAL A 247 9.08 -3.15 -2.26
N LEU A 248 10.17 -2.38 -2.07
CA LEU A 248 11.51 -2.87 -1.71
C LEU A 248 11.52 -3.92 -0.59
N PRO A 249 10.89 -3.71 0.58
CA PRO A 249 11.02 -4.66 1.70
C PRO A 249 10.45 -6.03 1.34
N ARG A 250 9.38 -6.01 0.54
CA ARG A 250 8.66 -7.20 0.11
C ARG A 250 9.45 -7.94 -0.97
N ILE A 251 10.03 -7.20 -1.92
CA ILE A 251 10.93 -7.74 -2.95
C ILE A 251 12.21 -8.33 -2.32
N SER A 252 12.87 -7.60 -1.42
CA SER A 252 14.06 -8.11 -0.71
C SER A 252 13.72 -9.38 0.08
N LYS A 253 12.62 -9.38 0.85
CA LYS A 253 12.16 -10.56 1.57
C LYS A 253 11.94 -11.76 0.64
N ARG A 254 11.36 -11.53 -0.55
CA ARG A 254 11.16 -12.58 -1.53
C ARG A 254 12.48 -13.16 -2.02
N PHE A 255 13.47 -12.34 -2.37
CA PHE A 255 14.80 -12.82 -2.75
C PHE A 255 15.46 -13.64 -1.63
N LYS A 256 15.33 -13.22 -0.37
CA LYS A 256 15.83 -14.00 0.78
C LYS A 256 15.17 -15.37 0.88
N GLN A 257 13.86 -15.47 0.59
CA GLN A 257 13.15 -16.75 0.59
C GLN A 257 13.60 -17.68 -0.55
N GLU A 258 14.08 -17.13 -1.65
CA GLU A 258 14.63 -17.88 -2.78
C GLU A 258 16.15 -18.14 -2.64
N ASN A 259 16.74 -17.87 -1.46
CA ASN A 259 18.19 -17.97 -1.17
C ASN A 259 19.10 -17.04 -2.01
N GLU A 260 18.54 -15.99 -2.63
CA GLU A 260 19.26 -15.01 -3.44
C GLU A 260 19.76 -13.82 -2.60
N LEU A 261 20.64 -14.10 -1.63
CA LEU A 261 21.10 -13.10 -0.66
C LEU A 261 21.83 -11.91 -1.27
N ARG A 262 22.62 -12.15 -2.33
CA ARG A 262 23.35 -11.09 -3.05
C ARG A 262 22.38 -10.09 -3.69
N HIS A 263 21.38 -10.60 -4.41
CA HIS A 263 20.35 -9.78 -5.07
C HIS A 263 19.47 -9.06 -4.05
N ALA A 264 19.09 -9.71 -2.95
CA ALA A 264 18.39 -9.07 -1.85
C ALA A 264 19.17 -7.87 -1.30
N SER A 265 20.49 -8.02 -1.11
CA SER A 265 21.34 -6.91 -0.66
C SER A 265 21.35 -5.76 -1.67
N ILE A 266 21.48 -6.03 -2.98
CA ILE A 266 21.45 -4.97 -4.01
C ILE A 266 20.11 -4.20 -3.97
N ILE A 267 19.00 -4.92 -3.87
CA ILE A 267 17.66 -4.31 -3.73
C ILE A 267 17.58 -3.43 -2.47
N GLU A 268 18.12 -3.89 -1.34
CA GLU A 268 18.16 -3.10 -0.11
C GLU A 268 19.02 -1.83 -0.24
N LYS A 269 20.10 -1.90 -1.02
CA LYS A 269 20.99 -0.77 -1.31
C LYS A 269 20.37 0.31 -2.19
N CYS A 270 19.27 0.01 -2.89
CA CYS A 270 18.55 1.01 -3.70
C CYS A 270 17.99 2.16 -2.85
N MET A 271 17.92 1.97 -1.54
CA MET A 271 17.49 2.96 -0.56
C MET A 271 18.63 3.37 0.37
N GLU A 272 19.88 3.26 -0.08
CA GLU A 272 21.00 3.88 0.63
C GLU A 272 21.03 5.39 0.38
N PRO A 273 21.64 6.17 1.28
CA PRO A 273 21.73 7.63 1.11
C PRO A 273 22.59 8.07 -0.08
N SER A 274 23.28 7.12 -0.72
CA SER A 274 23.98 7.24 -2.01
C SER A 274 23.07 7.07 -3.23
N SER A 275 21.80 6.71 -3.06
CA SER A 275 20.85 6.53 -4.17
C SER A 275 20.41 7.88 -4.77
N ASP A 276 20.15 7.89 -6.08
CA ASP A 276 19.67 9.07 -6.84
C ASP A 276 18.19 9.42 -6.56
N VAL A 277 17.62 8.90 -5.47
CA VAL A 277 16.24 9.18 -5.09
C VAL A 277 16.11 10.63 -4.64
N HIS A 278 15.20 11.38 -5.29
CA HIS A 278 14.98 12.79 -4.97
C HIS A 278 14.77 13.00 -3.45
N PRO A 279 15.39 14.02 -2.81
CA PRO A 279 15.40 14.09 -1.34
C PRO A 279 14.02 14.34 -0.70
N SER A 280 13.03 14.76 -1.49
CA SER A 280 11.64 14.88 -1.06
C SER A 280 10.81 13.60 -1.21
N HIS A 281 11.38 12.51 -1.73
CA HIS A 281 10.64 11.30 -2.01
C HIS A 281 10.23 10.60 -0.71
N GLU A 282 9.00 10.08 -0.68
CA GLU A 282 8.42 9.44 0.51
C GLU A 282 9.11 8.16 0.94
N SER A 283 9.85 7.55 0.03
CA SER A 283 10.78 6.45 0.26
C SER A 283 11.75 6.74 1.40
N TRP A 284 12.30 7.96 1.51
CA TRP A 284 13.20 8.31 2.60
C TRP A 284 12.55 8.17 3.99
N VAL A 285 11.24 8.42 4.09
CA VAL A 285 10.48 8.18 5.33
C VAL A 285 10.43 6.69 5.65
N PHE A 286 10.25 5.85 4.61
CA PHE A 286 10.28 4.39 4.76
C PHE A 286 11.67 3.89 5.21
N TYR A 287 12.74 4.36 4.56
CA TYR A 287 14.12 4.06 4.94
C TYR A 287 14.40 4.40 6.41
N LEU A 288 14.07 5.63 6.82
CA LEU A 288 14.23 6.09 8.19
C LEU A 288 13.40 5.25 9.17
N ARG A 289 12.18 4.85 8.82
CA ARG A 289 11.35 3.97 9.68
C ARG A 289 11.99 2.60 9.89
N HIS A 290 12.52 2.00 8.82
CA HIS A 290 13.19 0.72 8.89
C HIS A 290 14.46 0.80 9.74
N LYS A 291 15.31 1.80 9.48
CA LYS A 291 16.54 2.03 10.25
C LYS A 291 16.25 2.36 11.72
N ALA A 292 15.20 3.13 11.99
CA ALA A 292 14.77 3.48 13.35
C ALA A 292 14.31 2.26 14.17
N SER A 293 13.98 1.15 13.51
CA SER A 293 13.58 -0.09 14.20
C SER A 293 14.79 -0.92 14.65
N ASN A 294 15.97 -0.68 14.06
CA ASN A 294 17.19 -1.45 14.30
C ASN A 294 18.29 -0.63 15.01
N ILE A 295 18.07 0.67 15.18
CA ILE A 295 19.04 1.58 15.79
C ILE A 295 19.13 1.37 17.31
N ASN A 296 20.34 1.45 17.84
CA ASN A 296 20.67 1.30 19.26
C ASN A 296 21.93 2.13 19.61
N GLU A 297 22.33 2.11 20.87
CA GLU A 297 23.50 2.87 21.36
C GLU A 297 24.85 2.46 20.74
N SER A 298 24.92 1.29 20.08
CA SER A 298 26.11 0.82 19.37
C SER A 298 26.11 1.16 17.87
N THR A 299 25.07 1.83 17.38
CA THR A 299 24.98 2.21 15.96
C THR A 299 26.06 3.23 15.61
N ASP A 300 26.63 3.07 14.42
CA ASP A 300 27.68 3.95 13.92
C ASP A 300 27.24 5.43 13.86
N LYS A 301 28.13 6.32 14.31
CA LYS A 301 27.81 7.75 14.45
C LYS A 301 27.66 8.44 13.09
N ASP A 302 28.40 8.00 12.08
CA ASP A 302 28.29 8.55 10.73
C ASP A 302 27.00 8.07 10.06
N GLU A 303 26.54 6.83 10.33
CA GLU A 303 25.21 6.37 9.94
C GLU A 303 24.10 7.24 10.59
N ILE A 304 24.22 7.56 11.88
CA ILE A 304 23.28 8.45 12.57
C ILE A 304 23.23 9.83 11.91
N LEU A 305 24.40 10.42 11.61
CA LEU A 305 24.50 11.72 10.95
C LEU A 305 23.92 11.71 9.53
N GLN A 306 24.13 10.63 8.79
CA GLN A 306 23.58 10.46 7.45
C GLN A 306 22.05 10.40 7.48
N ASN A 307 21.48 9.68 8.45
CA ASN A 307 20.04 9.62 8.68
C ASN A 307 19.48 11.00 9.08
N ILE A 308 20.20 11.74 9.94
CA ILE A 308 19.86 13.13 10.28
C ILE A 308 19.85 14.03 9.04
N ASN A 309 20.84 13.92 8.16
CA ASN A 309 20.90 14.69 6.92
C ASN A 309 19.70 14.40 6.01
N ILE A 310 19.28 13.13 5.91
CA ILE A 310 18.05 12.77 5.17
C ILE A 310 16.81 13.43 5.79
N ILE A 311 16.70 13.48 7.12
CA ILE A 311 15.58 14.15 7.81
C ILE A 311 15.55 15.65 7.48
N PHE A 312 16.70 16.32 7.49
CA PHE A 312 16.80 17.72 7.06
C PHE A 312 16.36 17.89 5.62
N ASN A 313 16.92 17.10 4.70
CA ASN A 313 16.59 17.16 3.29
C ASN A 313 15.09 16.94 3.06
N LEU A 314 14.45 15.98 3.73
CA LEU A 314 13.00 15.80 3.67
C LEU A 314 12.24 17.06 4.10
N LEU A 315 12.62 17.64 5.24
CA LEU A 315 11.93 18.79 5.83
C LEU A 315 12.13 20.09 5.05
N ASP A 316 13.24 20.23 4.31
CA ASP A 316 13.48 21.36 3.42
C ASP A 316 12.37 21.48 2.35
N PHE A 317 11.68 20.38 2.02
CA PHE A 317 10.54 20.38 1.10
C PHE A 317 9.21 20.56 1.81
N GLY A 318 8.37 21.45 1.25
CA GLY A 318 7.09 21.86 1.84
C GLY A 318 6.12 20.71 2.19
N LYS A 319 6.12 19.60 1.44
CA LYS A 319 5.25 18.42 1.69
C LYS A 319 5.46 17.83 3.09
N TRP A 320 6.71 17.78 3.58
CA TRP A 320 7.07 17.10 4.82
C TRP A 320 7.14 18.03 6.03
N ARG A 321 7.18 19.35 5.80
CA ARG A 321 7.32 20.40 6.81
C ARG A 321 6.41 20.23 8.03
N LYS A 322 5.17 19.75 7.84
CA LYS A 322 4.17 19.54 8.90
C LYS A 322 4.08 18.08 9.37
N ASN A 323 4.80 17.17 8.74
CA ASN A 323 4.69 15.74 8.98
C ASN A 323 5.26 15.36 10.36
N LYS A 324 4.39 14.89 11.24
CA LYS A 324 4.74 14.51 12.62
C LYS A 324 5.75 13.36 12.70
N GLU A 325 5.68 12.41 11.77
CA GLU A 325 6.56 11.25 11.73
C GLU A 325 7.99 11.67 11.40
N VAL A 326 8.17 12.51 10.37
CA VAL A 326 9.49 13.01 9.98
C VAL A 326 10.15 13.79 11.14
N TRP A 327 9.41 14.67 11.80
CA TRP A 327 9.90 15.34 13.01
C TRP A 327 10.24 14.36 14.15
N SER A 328 9.53 13.25 14.26
CA SER A 328 9.78 12.27 15.33
C SER A 328 11.10 11.53 15.16
N PHE A 329 11.61 11.39 13.93
CA PHE A 329 12.90 10.79 13.68
C PHE A 329 14.05 11.59 14.33
N PHE A 330 13.99 12.92 14.40
CA PHE A 330 14.98 13.68 15.17
C PHE A 330 15.04 13.24 16.63
N ASN A 331 13.91 12.96 17.26
CA ASN A 331 13.94 12.52 18.64
C ASN A 331 14.57 11.14 18.81
N LEU A 332 14.44 10.27 17.80
CA LEU A 332 15.09 8.96 17.80
C LEU A 332 16.60 9.10 17.54
N TYR A 333 16.97 9.67 16.39
CA TYR A 333 18.35 9.73 15.92
C TYR A 333 19.22 10.76 16.63
N LEU A 334 18.66 11.89 17.07
CA LEU A 334 19.44 13.01 17.64
C LEU A 334 19.38 13.09 19.17
N PHE A 335 18.28 12.65 19.80
CA PHE A 335 18.07 12.91 21.24
C PHE A 335 17.95 11.67 22.13
N ASN A 336 17.56 10.51 21.60
CA ASN A 336 17.32 9.32 22.42
C ASN A 336 18.49 8.33 22.45
N ILE A 337 19.31 8.29 21.39
CA ILE A 337 20.29 7.21 21.18
C ILE A 337 21.71 7.66 21.44
N ILE A 338 21.93 8.97 21.43
CA ILE A 338 23.25 9.58 21.56
C ILE A 338 23.62 9.68 23.04
N LYS A 339 24.79 9.15 23.37
CA LYS A 339 25.41 9.31 24.69
C LYS A 339 25.94 10.74 24.85
N GLU A 340 25.97 11.24 26.09
CA GLU A 340 26.43 12.61 26.37
C GLU A 340 27.85 12.88 25.85
N GLU A 341 28.73 11.88 25.95
CA GLU A 341 30.11 11.92 25.45
C GLU A 341 30.24 12.10 23.94
N ASP A 342 29.20 11.75 23.17
CA ASP A 342 29.18 11.83 21.71
C ASP A 342 28.64 13.15 21.18
N ILE A 343 28.00 13.94 22.05
CA ILE A 343 27.42 15.24 21.71
C ILE A 343 28.45 16.19 21.05
N PRO A 344 29.71 16.30 21.51
CA PRO A 344 30.69 17.18 20.89
C PRO A 344 31.01 16.80 19.43
N TYR A 345 31.23 15.50 19.16
CA TYR A 345 31.49 14.99 17.80
C TYR A 345 30.32 15.31 16.88
N LEU A 346 29.11 14.97 17.34
CA LEU A 346 27.90 15.16 16.56
C LEU A 346 27.63 16.64 16.31
N ARG A 347 27.82 17.53 17.30
CA ARG A 347 27.68 18.98 17.09
C ARG A 347 28.59 19.52 15.99
N ASN A 348 29.85 19.10 15.97
CA ASN A 348 30.80 19.53 14.94
C ASN A 348 30.40 19.08 13.53
N LYS A 349 29.87 17.86 13.38
CA LYS A 349 29.37 17.36 12.10
C LYS A 349 28.01 17.96 11.73
N PHE A 350 27.16 18.20 12.72
CA PHE A 350 25.86 18.83 12.56
C PHE A 350 25.98 20.28 12.08
N LYS A 351 27.03 21.02 12.49
CA LYS A 351 27.39 22.33 11.93
C LYS A 351 27.48 22.29 10.40
N LEU A 352 28.11 21.26 9.84
CA LEU A 352 28.28 21.11 8.40
C LEU A 352 26.94 20.81 7.69
N ILE A 353 26.07 20.01 8.33
CA ILE A 353 24.73 19.68 7.80
C ILE A 353 23.81 20.92 7.81
N ILE A 354 23.83 21.69 8.90
CA ILE A 354 23.04 22.91 9.03
C ILE A 354 23.55 23.96 8.05
N GLY A 355 24.84 24.30 8.06
CA GLY A 355 25.43 25.27 7.14
C GLY A 355 24.56 26.53 6.97
N GLU A 356 24.16 26.81 5.73
CA GLU A 356 23.32 27.97 5.39
C GLU A 356 21.88 27.88 5.93
N ARG A 357 21.40 26.67 6.26
CA ARG A 357 20.04 26.44 6.81
C ARG A 357 19.81 27.26 8.07
N ASN A 358 20.84 27.56 8.86
CA ASN A 358 20.66 28.29 10.11
C ASN A 358 19.92 29.62 9.96
N LYS A 359 20.17 30.33 8.85
CA LYS A 359 19.62 31.67 8.61
C LYS A 359 18.13 31.66 8.26
N TRP A 360 17.65 30.59 7.63
CA TRP A 360 16.31 30.54 7.05
C TRP A 360 15.45 29.41 7.59
N TRP A 361 16.02 28.29 8.02
CA TRP A 361 15.30 27.07 8.42
C TRP A 361 14.37 27.28 9.61
N PRO A 362 14.74 27.98 10.70
CA PRO A 362 13.80 28.27 11.79
C PRO A 362 12.59 29.10 11.32
N LYS A 363 12.81 30.12 10.48
CA LYS A 363 11.74 30.93 9.88
C LYS A 363 10.88 30.09 8.94
N PHE A 364 11.54 29.32 8.08
CA PHE A 364 10.92 28.34 7.21
C PHE A 364 10.29 27.17 7.97
N HIS A 365 10.47 26.98 9.27
CA HIS A 365 9.76 25.94 10.01
C HIS A 365 8.81 26.50 11.08
N SER A 366 8.50 27.80 11.06
CA SER A 366 7.53 28.47 11.94
C SER A 366 6.06 28.05 11.79
N VAL A 367 5.71 27.16 10.86
CA VAL A 367 4.32 26.71 10.66
C VAL A 367 3.73 26.00 11.88
N LYS A 368 2.41 26.07 11.99
CA LYS A 368 1.66 25.31 12.99
C LYS A 368 1.80 23.81 12.72
N ILE A 369 2.28 23.08 13.73
CA ILE A 369 2.42 21.61 13.75
C ILE A 369 1.84 21.05 15.05
N SER A 370 1.75 19.71 15.16
CA SER A 370 1.25 19.07 16.37
C SER A 370 2.09 19.42 17.62
N LYS A 371 1.49 19.40 18.81
CA LYS A 371 2.19 19.69 20.08
C LYS A 371 3.47 18.86 20.25
N ARG A 372 3.42 17.56 19.93
CA ARG A 372 4.58 16.65 20.02
C ARG A 372 5.69 17.04 19.05
N ALA A 373 5.35 17.30 17.79
CA ALA A 373 6.33 17.74 16.80
C ALA A 373 6.92 19.12 17.14
N SER A 374 6.11 20.03 17.71
CA SER A 374 6.58 21.34 18.16
C SER A 374 7.60 21.26 19.28
N LYS A 375 7.44 20.33 20.23
CA LYS A 375 8.45 20.09 21.28
C LYS A 375 9.78 19.63 20.69
N ILE A 376 9.73 18.70 19.74
CA ILE A 376 10.94 18.17 19.09
C ILE A 376 11.62 19.25 18.25
N ARG A 377 10.84 20.00 17.46
CA ARG A 377 11.34 21.15 16.69
C ARG A 377 12.02 22.18 17.59
N GLY A 378 11.44 22.48 18.76
CA GLY A 378 12.07 23.34 19.77
C GLY A 378 13.46 22.84 20.17
N LYS A 379 13.57 21.57 20.56
CA LYS A 379 14.87 20.95 20.88
C LYS A 379 15.88 21.03 19.73
N VAL A 380 15.44 20.83 18.48
CA VAL A 380 16.31 20.94 17.31
C VAL A 380 16.80 22.38 17.14
N PHE A 381 15.93 23.38 17.27
CA PHE A 381 16.32 24.79 17.20
C PHE A 381 17.26 25.18 18.34
N ASP A 382 17.01 24.71 19.56
CA ASP A 382 17.91 24.94 20.69
C ASP A 382 19.30 24.33 20.41
N PHE A 383 19.33 23.11 19.86
CA PHE A 383 20.56 22.44 19.45
C PHE A 383 21.31 23.22 18.35
N MET A 384 20.58 23.81 17.39
CA MET A 384 21.14 24.68 16.34
C MET A 384 21.68 26.01 16.90
N ASN A 385 20.98 26.63 17.85
CA ASN A 385 21.39 27.91 18.44
C ASN A 385 22.63 27.75 19.33
N VAL A 386 22.74 26.64 20.07
CA VAL A 386 23.94 26.35 20.86
C VAL A 386 25.16 26.18 19.94
N ILE A 387 24.93 25.66 18.74
CA ILE A 387 25.95 25.51 17.71
C ILE A 387 26.44 26.86 17.14
N GLU A 388 25.59 27.89 17.02
CA GLU A 388 26.01 29.23 16.55
C GLU A 388 26.85 30.00 17.56
N ASN A 389 26.63 29.77 18.86
CA ASN A 389 27.28 30.51 19.94
C ASN A 389 28.61 29.89 20.40
N MET A 390 29.09 28.83 19.73
CA MET A 390 30.41 28.21 19.90
C MET A 390 31.24 28.43 18.64
#